data_AF-A0A1E7H0J6-F1
#
_entry.id   AF-A0A1E7H0J6-F1
#
_cell.length_a   1.000
_cell.length_b   1.000
_cell.length_c   1.000
_cell.angle_alpha   90.00
_cell.angle_beta   90.00
_cell.angle_gamma   90.00
#
_symmetry.space_group_name_H-M   'P 1'
#
loop_
_entity.id
_entity.type
_entity.pdbx_description
1 polymer ?
#
loop_
_entity_poly.entity_id
_entity_poly.type
_entity_poly.pdbx_seq_one_letter_code
_entity_poly.pdbx_strand_id
1 'polypeptide(L)'
;MARQILPSKTFFFLAVLLAVAMASSGYCTDYYVDGNSGNDDAAGTSQNPWKTISHAISTASGTDTIYVKYATYNESLSFAPMPKRNISLVGIADGNVRPIICSASPGTHTITLTNYRAMIKGLEITGATNANGINCNASSGTNNAEIMDCKLHGNSLGVHATTAGSTDECSPYIHNNIICSNTTRGIGVMVYARPAIDGNYIFDNGNGSEGSGGIGNCDNSCASIINNVIYDNDIVGISVRDNANPKIVNNTITGHNRTASDSAAIRVMHNEGISSVMIVNNIITQNEFGLRSQGGQSCSGNNYNNVWNNSFRDYFGFAKGANDISGDPLFVDPENRGYRLSASSPCIDKGTSDGAPDKDIDGRKRPQGGGYDMGAYEYRQDVVTLADAILALKVLAGIAPYHSIEITDVNNDDKIGLEEVIYILQKVSGLR
;
A
#
# COMPACT_ATOMS: atom_id res chain seq x y z
N MET A 1 -54.43 59.21 58.05
CA MET A 1 -53.90 58.53 56.83
C MET A 1 -53.76 57.05 57.16
N ALA A 2 -54.23 56.21 56.24
CA ALA A 2 -54.25 54.74 56.20
C ALA A 2 -52.87 54.09 56.45
N ARG A 3 -52.64 52.79 56.62
CA ARG A 3 -53.40 51.53 56.73
C ARG A 3 -52.39 50.45 57.19
N GLN A 4 -52.90 49.34 57.71
CA GLN A 4 -52.25 48.02 57.83
C GLN A 4 -51.39 47.62 56.62
N ILE A 5 -50.32 46.85 56.86
CA ILE A 5 -49.63 46.05 55.83
C ILE A 5 -49.73 44.57 56.21
N LEU A 6 -50.47 43.83 55.38
CA LEU A 6 -50.47 42.37 55.22
C LEU A 6 -49.73 42.02 53.88
N PRO A 7 -49.41 40.74 53.61
CA PRO A 7 -48.23 40.27 52.90
C PRO A 7 -48.49 39.91 51.43
N SER A 8 -47.44 39.57 50.64
CA SER A 8 -47.65 38.83 49.39
C SER A 8 -46.40 38.12 48.81
N LYS A 9 -46.64 36.86 48.40
CA LYS A 9 -46.16 36.14 47.18
C LYS A 9 -44.96 35.17 47.26
N THR A 10 -45.32 33.89 47.47
CA THR A 10 -45.12 32.71 46.59
C THR A 10 -43.90 32.66 45.64
N PHE A 11 -43.09 31.59 45.71
CA PHE A 11 -42.50 30.91 44.53
C PHE A 11 -42.14 29.44 44.81
N PHE A 12 -42.42 28.60 43.81
CA PHE A 12 -42.39 27.14 43.74
C PHE A 12 -41.23 26.73 42.79
N PHE A 13 -40.33 25.80 43.14
CA PHE A 13 -39.40 25.12 42.20
C PHE A 13 -38.87 23.84 42.87
N LEU A 14 -39.39 22.65 42.55
CA LEU A 14 -39.09 21.72 41.44
C LEU A 14 -37.71 21.05 41.55
N ALA A 15 -37.75 19.74 41.85
CA ALA A 15 -36.63 18.82 41.90
C ALA A 15 -36.08 18.50 40.49
N VAL A 16 -34.76 18.46 40.35
CA VAL A 16 -34.07 17.91 39.18
C VAL A 16 -33.28 16.68 39.62
N LEU A 17 -33.78 15.50 39.21
CA LEU A 17 -33.07 14.24 39.26
C LEU A 17 -32.00 14.26 38.15
N LEU A 18 -30.73 14.19 38.52
CA LEU A 18 -29.62 14.07 37.57
C LEU A 18 -29.46 12.60 37.15
N ALA A 19 -30.02 12.23 36.00
CA ALA A 19 -29.69 10.97 35.35
C ALA A 19 -28.31 11.11 34.69
N VAL A 20 -27.29 10.52 35.31
CA VAL A 20 -25.97 10.36 34.68
C VAL A 20 -26.12 9.27 33.61
N ALA A 21 -26.28 9.69 32.36
CA ALA A 21 -26.09 8.81 31.22
C ALA A 21 -24.60 8.44 31.17
N MET A 22 -24.27 7.21 31.58
CA MET A 22 -22.98 6.63 31.23
C MET A 22 -22.97 6.45 29.72
N ALA A 23 -22.31 7.37 29.02
CA ALA A 23 -21.86 7.10 27.66
C ALA A 23 -20.87 5.93 27.76
N SER A 24 -21.28 4.73 27.34
CA SER A 24 -20.36 3.63 27.13
C SER A 24 -19.37 4.08 26.06
N SER A 25 -18.14 4.39 26.45
CA SER A 25 -17.02 4.31 25.52
C SER A 25 -17.01 2.87 25.02
N GLY A 26 -17.48 2.63 23.79
CA GLY A 26 -17.44 1.30 23.19
C GLY A 26 -15.99 0.86 23.14
N TYR A 27 -15.62 -0.12 23.95
CA TYR A 27 -14.32 -0.76 23.85
C TYR A 27 -14.29 -1.52 22.52
N CYS A 28 -13.18 -1.40 21.79
CA CYS A 28 -12.92 -2.24 20.62
C CYS A 28 -12.97 -3.71 21.06
N THR A 29 -13.86 -4.49 20.45
CA THR A 29 -13.98 -5.93 20.70
C THR A 29 -13.32 -6.71 19.58
N ASP A 30 -12.57 -7.75 19.96
CA ASP A 30 -11.94 -8.67 19.03
C ASP A 30 -12.86 -9.87 18.76
N TYR A 31 -13.21 -10.08 17.50
CA TYR A 31 -13.93 -11.25 17.02
C TYR A 31 -13.05 -12.13 16.15
N TYR A 32 -13.34 -13.42 16.11
CA TYR A 32 -12.55 -14.41 15.40
C TYR A 32 -13.43 -15.24 14.46
N VAL A 33 -12.94 -15.46 13.25
CA VAL A 33 -13.57 -16.30 12.22
C VAL A 33 -12.63 -17.44 11.84
N ASP A 34 -13.16 -18.65 11.75
CA ASP A 34 -12.46 -19.86 11.34
C ASP A 34 -13.33 -20.66 10.37
N GLY A 35 -13.00 -20.62 9.08
CA GLY A 35 -13.80 -21.27 8.05
C GLY A 35 -13.77 -22.80 8.10
N ASN A 36 -12.77 -23.39 8.78
CA ASN A 36 -12.59 -24.84 8.87
C ASN A 36 -13.38 -25.44 10.04
N SER A 37 -13.42 -24.75 11.18
CA SER A 37 -13.96 -25.30 12.44
C SER A 37 -14.98 -24.41 13.16
N GLY A 38 -15.19 -23.17 12.71
CA GLY A 38 -16.07 -22.21 13.35
C GLY A 38 -17.56 -22.57 13.24
N ASN A 39 -18.36 -21.88 14.06
CA ASN A 39 -19.82 -21.99 14.09
C ASN A 39 -20.45 -20.60 14.27
N ASP A 40 -21.34 -20.18 13.38
CA ASP A 40 -21.99 -18.86 13.45
C ASP A 40 -22.99 -18.72 14.62
N ASP A 41 -23.38 -19.83 15.26
CA ASP A 41 -24.15 -19.80 16.51
C ASP A 41 -23.26 -19.61 17.77
N ALA A 42 -21.94 -19.59 17.60
CA ALA A 42 -20.99 -19.40 18.69
C ALA A 42 -20.84 -17.93 19.11
N ALA A 43 -19.96 -17.68 20.09
CA ALA A 43 -19.75 -16.35 20.65
C ALA A 43 -18.79 -15.45 19.83
N GLY A 44 -18.15 -15.96 18.77
CA GLY A 44 -17.18 -15.19 17.97
C GLY A 44 -15.84 -14.92 18.68
N THR A 45 -15.55 -15.65 19.75
CA THR A 45 -14.30 -15.51 20.53
C THR A 45 -13.16 -16.33 19.91
N SER A 46 -11.91 -16.12 20.31
CA SER A 46 -10.78 -16.91 19.81
C SER A 46 -10.89 -18.42 20.03
N GLN A 47 -11.56 -18.83 21.14
CA GLN A 47 -11.82 -20.23 21.50
C GLN A 47 -13.05 -20.80 20.80
N ASN A 48 -14.05 -19.96 20.53
CA ASN A 48 -15.30 -20.34 19.87
C ASN A 48 -15.56 -19.38 18.70
N PRO A 49 -14.77 -19.47 17.61
CA PRO A 49 -14.85 -18.55 16.50
C PRO A 49 -16.12 -18.77 15.67
N TRP A 50 -16.58 -17.71 15.00
CA TRP A 50 -17.60 -17.82 13.98
C TRP A 50 -17.08 -18.53 12.73
N LYS A 51 -17.99 -19.03 11.89
CA LYS A 51 -17.66 -19.74 10.67
C LYS A 51 -17.46 -18.81 9.47
N THR A 52 -18.32 -17.80 9.34
CA THR A 52 -18.35 -16.91 8.16
C THR A 52 -17.93 -15.48 8.49
N ILE A 53 -17.29 -14.83 7.52
CA ILE A 53 -16.87 -13.43 7.65
C ILE A 53 -18.10 -12.53 7.57
N SER A 54 -19.07 -12.85 6.72
CA SER A 54 -20.31 -12.08 6.57
C SER A 54 -21.11 -12.04 7.88
N HIS A 55 -21.17 -13.16 8.62
CA HIS A 55 -21.78 -13.17 9.95
C HIS A 55 -21.05 -12.20 10.89
N ALA A 56 -19.72 -12.27 10.95
CA ALA A 56 -18.91 -11.39 11.79
C ALA A 56 -19.12 -9.90 11.46
N ILE A 57 -19.14 -9.53 10.18
CA ILE A 57 -19.41 -8.15 9.72
C ILE A 57 -20.82 -7.70 10.13
N SER A 58 -21.79 -8.61 10.11
CA SER A 58 -23.17 -8.30 10.48
C SER A 58 -23.33 -8.03 11.99
N THR A 59 -22.47 -8.62 12.82
CA THR A 59 -22.53 -8.55 14.28
C THR A 59 -21.62 -7.47 14.86
N ALA A 60 -20.40 -7.33 14.34
CA ALA A 60 -19.44 -6.33 14.79
C ALA A 60 -19.95 -4.90 14.55
N SER A 61 -19.41 -3.94 15.30
CA SER A 61 -19.83 -2.54 15.25
C SER A 61 -18.70 -1.58 15.61
N GLY A 62 -18.95 -0.28 15.52
CA GLY A 62 -17.99 0.74 15.98
C GLY A 62 -16.60 0.55 15.36
N THR A 63 -15.60 0.31 16.22
CA THR A 63 -14.19 0.12 15.87
C THR A 63 -13.70 -1.31 16.11
N ASP A 64 -14.60 -2.28 16.22
CA ASP A 64 -14.27 -3.69 16.47
C ASP A 64 -13.27 -4.24 15.43
N THR A 65 -12.54 -5.29 15.79
CA THR A 65 -11.62 -5.98 14.86
C THR A 65 -12.07 -7.42 14.66
N ILE A 66 -12.17 -7.84 13.41
CA ILE A 66 -12.45 -9.22 13.01
C ILE A 66 -11.14 -9.85 12.56
N TYR A 67 -10.67 -10.84 13.30
CA TYR A 67 -9.52 -11.66 12.95
C TYR A 67 -9.95 -12.91 12.19
N VAL A 68 -9.39 -13.10 11.00
CA VAL A 68 -9.74 -14.19 10.10
C VAL A 68 -8.63 -15.22 10.12
N LYS A 69 -8.91 -16.45 10.54
CA LYS A 69 -7.94 -17.55 10.48
C LYS A 69 -7.79 -18.10 9.06
N TYR A 70 -6.71 -18.83 8.82
CA TYR A 70 -6.47 -19.45 7.53
C TYR A 70 -7.57 -20.45 7.16
N ALA A 71 -8.34 -20.11 6.11
CA ALA A 71 -9.26 -20.96 5.39
C ALA A 71 -9.54 -20.31 4.02
N THR A 72 -10.30 -21.00 3.17
CA THR A 72 -10.91 -20.39 1.98
C THR A 72 -12.37 -20.04 2.26
N TYR A 73 -12.66 -18.74 2.20
CA TYR A 73 -13.99 -18.17 2.39
C TYR A 73 -14.57 -17.80 1.03
N ASN A 74 -15.60 -18.54 0.60
CA ASN A 74 -16.31 -18.25 -0.65
C ASN A 74 -17.45 -17.25 -0.36
N GLU A 75 -17.08 -15.99 -0.20
CA GLU A 75 -17.98 -14.91 0.25
C GLU A 75 -17.72 -13.63 -0.53
N SER A 76 -18.77 -12.84 -0.76
CA SER A 76 -18.66 -11.47 -1.27
C SER A 76 -19.08 -10.52 -0.15
N LEU A 77 -18.12 -9.76 0.37
CA LEU A 77 -18.26 -8.98 1.60
C LEU A 77 -18.71 -7.56 1.31
N SER A 78 -19.59 -7.02 2.16
CA SER A 78 -20.10 -5.65 2.02
C SER A 78 -20.03 -4.90 3.35
N PHE A 79 -19.21 -3.85 3.36
CA PHE A 79 -19.09 -2.88 4.44
C PHE A 79 -19.76 -1.59 3.97
N ALA A 80 -21.01 -1.36 4.37
CA ALA A 80 -21.75 -0.14 4.00
C ALA A 80 -21.45 1.07 4.95
N PRO A 81 -22.11 2.25 4.89
CA PRO A 81 -21.90 3.50 5.72
C PRO A 81 -22.76 3.76 7.01
N MET A 82 -22.20 3.89 8.23
CA MET A 82 -22.87 4.02 9.58
C MET A 82 -24.17 3.20 9.91
N PRO A 83 -24.48 2.88 11.20
CA PRO A 83 -23.69 3.11 12.42
C PRO A 83 -22.62 2.04 12.69
N LYS A 84 -22.44 1.03 11.82
CA LYS A 84 -21.58 -0.15 12.11
C LYS A 84 -20.05 -0.01 11.86
N ARG A 85 -19.50 1.13 11.38
CA ARG A 85 -18.58 1.04 10.21
C ARG A 85 -17.15 1.61 10.29
N ASN A 86 -16.42 1.36 11.38
CA ASN A 86 -14.95 1.37 11.40
C ASN A 86 -14.38 0.00 11.80
N ILE A 87 -15.07 -1.09 11.44
CA ILE A 87 -14.62 -2.45 11.75
C ILE A 87 -13.40 -2.78 10.91
N SER A 88 -12.32 -3.25 11.53
CA SER A 88 -11.13 -3.72 10.81
C SER A 88 -11.23 -5.22 10.51
N LEU A 89 -10.76 -5.65 9.34
CA LEU A 89 -10.66 -7.05 8.95
C LEU A 89 -9.19 -7.43 8.81
N VAL A 90 -8.72 -8.35 9.65
CA VAL A 90 -7.30 -8.69 9.77
C VAL A 90 -7.11 -10.19 9.57
N GLY A 91 -6.37 -10.57 8.55
CA GLY A 91 -5.93 -11.95 8.36
C GLY A 91 -4.88 -12.35 9.39
N ILE A 92 -5.11 -13.48 10.06
CA ILE A 92 -4.10 -14.17 10.86
C ILE A 92 -3.31 -15.05 9.90
N ALA A 93 -2.06 -14.68 9.66
CA ALA A 93 -1.14 -15.50 8.87
C ALA A 93 -0.79 -16.79 9.64
N ASP A 94 -0.68 -17.90 8.90
CA ASP A 94 -0.13 -19.16 9.37
C ASP A 94 1.09 -19.50 8.51
N GLY A 95 2.30 -19.28 9.04
CA GLY A 95 3.53 -19.29 8.24
C GLY A 95 3.46 -18.30 7.07
N ASN A 96 3.56 -18.82 5.84
CA ASN A 96 3.54 -18.01 4.60
C ASN A 96 2.15 -17.94 3.94
N VAL A 97 1.10 -18.49 4.56
CA VAL A 97 -0.25 -18.48 3.98
C VAL A 97 -1.15 -17.43 4.62
N ARG A 98 -1.99 -16.82 3.80
CA ARG A 98 -3.00 -15.81 4.20
C ARG A 98 -4.40 -16.42 4.08
N PRO A 99 -5.38 -16.01 4.91
CA PRO A 99 -6.78 -16.35 4.67
C PRO A 99 -7.21 -15.90 3.27
N ILE A 100 -7.90 -16.77 2.55
CA ILE A 100 -8.31 -16.53 1.16
C ILE A 100 -9.78 -16.17 1.14
N ILE A 101 -10.11 -15.00 0.61
CA ILE A 101 -11.48 -14.59 0.31
C ILE A 101 -11.65 -14.69 -1.21
N CYS A 102 -12.48 -15.64 -1.63
CA CYS A 102 -12.82 -15.87 -3.02
C CYS A 102 -14.25 -15.36 -3.27
N SER A 103 -14.43 -14.52 -4.29
CA SER A 103 -15.75 -14.00 -4.64
C SER A 103 -16.76 -15.14 -4.85
N ALA A 104 -17.91 -15.05 -4.19
CA ALA A 104 -18.93 -16.10 -4.23
C ALA A 104 -19.62 -16.23 -5.59
N SER A 105 -19.51 -15.23 -6.47
CA SER A 105 -20.16 -15.22 -7.78
C SER A 105 -19.43 -14.32 -8.79
N PRO A 106 -19.29 -14.76 -10.07
CA PRO A 106 -18.80 -13.91 -11.15
C PRO A 106 -19.58 -12.59 -11.24
N GLY A 107 -18.88 -11.47 -11.46
CA GLY A 107 -19.50 -10.14 -11.57
C GLY A 107 -19.81 -9.45 -10.23
N THR A 108 -19.45 -10.05 -9.09
CA THR A 108 -19.54 -9.37 -7.78
C THR A 108 -18.15 -9.03 -7.24
N HIS A 109 -18.01 -7.83 -6.67
CA HIS A 109 -16.77 -7.45 -5.98
C HIS A 109 -16.54 -8.39 -4.78
N THR A 110 -15.30 -8.84 -4.56
CA THR A 110 -15.00 -9.69 -3.40
C THR A 110 -15.19 -8.92 -2.09
N ILE A 111 -14.76 -7.65 -2.05
CA ILE A 111 -14.98 -6.74 -0.92
C ILE A 111 -15.50 -5.40 -1.43
N THR A 112 -16.65 -4.98 -0.94
CA THR A 112 -17.21 -3.64 -1.18
C THR A 112 -17.07 -2.78 0.08
N LEU A 113 -16.41 -1.64 -0.06
CA LEU A 113 -16.18 -0.65 0.99
C LEU A 113 -16.89 0.65 0.58
N THR A 114 -18.03 0.96 1.20
CA THR A 114 -18.78 2.19 0.91
C THR A 114 -18.72 3.14 2.09
N ASN A 115 -18.16 4.34 1.89
CA ASN A 115 -17.91 5.34 2.94
C ASN A 115 -17.22 4.73 4.19
N TYR A 116 -16.18 3.95 3.94
CA TYR A 116 -15.50 3.12 4.93
C TYR A 116 -14.16 3.75 5.35
N ARG A 117 -13.75 3.58 6.61
CA ARG A 117 -12.57 4.29 7.17
C ARG A 117 -11.70 3.42 8.08
N ALA A 118 -11.76 2.10 7.92
CA ALA A 118 -10.98 1.16 8.72
C ALA A 118 -10.05 0.32 7.84
N MET A 119 -9.44 -0.71 8.43
CA MET A 119 -8.34 -1.45 7.83
C MET A 119 -8.79 -2.80 7.25
N ILE A 120 -8.30 -3.13 6.06
CA ILE A 120 -8.29 -4.45 5.45
C ILE A 120 -6.83 -4.90 5.36
N LYS A 121 -6.45 -5.94 6.12
CA LYS A 121 -5.05 -6.31 6.29
C LYS A 121 -4.79 -7.81 6.15
N GLY A 122 -3.71 -8.19 5.48
CA GLY A 122 -3.14 -9.54 5.59
C GLY A 122 -3.95 -10.64 4.91
N LEU A 123 -4.75 -10.31 3.89
CA LEU A 123 -5.66 -11.24 3.22
C LEU A 123 -5.20 -11.57 1.79
N GLU A 124 -5.60 -12.73 1.30
CA GLU A 124 -5.57 -13.05 -0.12
C GLU A 124 -6.98 -12.88 -0.71
N ILE A 125 -7.12 -12.10 -1.79
CA ILE A 125 -8.41 -11.68 -2.36
C ILE A 125 -8.44 -12.04 -3.84
N THR A 126 -9.40 -12.89 -4.21
CA THR A 126 -9.49 -13.45 -5.57
C THR A 126 -10.92 -13.75 -6.03
N GLY A 127 -11.06 -14.24 -7.26
CA GLY A 127 -12.29 -14.81 -7.81
C GLY A 127 -13.30 -13.81 -8.39
N ALA A 128 -13.10 -12.49 -8.22
CA ALA A 128 -14.00 -11.47 -8.78
C ALA A 128 -13.79 -11.28 -10.29
N THR A 129 -14.06 -12.33 -11.07
CA THR A 129 -14.07 -12.26 -12.54
C THR A 129 -15.13 -11.26 -13.00
N ASN A 130 -14.78 -10.32 -13.87
CA ASN A 130 -15.62 -9.19 -14.30
C ASN A 130 -16.03 -8.20 -13.18
N ALA A 131 -15.35 -8.23 -12.04
CA ALA A 131 -15.54 -7.28 -10.94
C ALA A 131 -14.21 -7.02 -10.21
N ASN A 132 -14.25 -6.32 -9.09
CA ASN A 132 -13.05 -5.84 -8.41
C ASN A 132 -12.76 -6.71 -7.18
N GLY A 133 -11.50 -6.97 -6.87
CA GLY A 133 -11.11 -7.61 -5.61
C GLY A 133 -11.59 -6.76 -4.44
N ILE A 134 -11.14 -5.50 -4.38
CA ILE A 134 -11.66 -4.49 -3.45
C ILE A 134 -12.24 -3.31 -4.23
N ASN A 135 -13.46 -2.91 -3.91
CA ASN A 135 -14.12 -1.72 -4.44
C ASN A 135 -14.33 -0.67 -3.35
N CYS A 136 -13.49 0.37 -3.35
CA CYS A 136 -13.60 1.53 -2.49
C CYS A 136 -14.47 2.59 -3.17
N ASN A 137 -15.64 2.85 -2.61
CA ASN A 137 -16.57 3.86 -3.10
C ASN A 137 -16.89 4.89 -2.00
N ALA A 138 -16.92 6.17 -2.37
CA ALA A 138 -17.54 7.23 -1.59
C ALA A 138 -18.80 7.77 -2.28
N SER A 139 -19.92 7.77 -1.57
CA SER A 139 -21.21 8.28 -2.04
C SER A 139 -21.98 8.96 -0.92
N SER A 140 -22.19 10.27 -1.03
CA SER A 140 -22.65 11.13 0.06
C SER A 140 -21.82 10.98 1.33
N GLY A 141 -20.49 10.85 1.20
CA GLY A 141 -19.62 10.56 2.34
C GLY A 141 -18.14 10.44 2.00
N THR A 142 -17.38 9.87 2.94
CA THR A 142 -15.93 9.71 2.84
C THR A 142 -15.53 8.24 2.93
N ASN A 143 -14.67 7.79 2.03
CA ASN A 143 -13.96 6.53 2.10
C ASN A 143 -12.46 6.78 2.27
N ASN A 144 -11.93 6.43 3.44
CA ASN A 144 -10.51 6.50 3.79
C ASN A 144 -10.05 5.12 4.29
N ALA A 145 -10.35 4.06 3.53
CA ALA A 145 -9.92 2.71 3.87
C ALA A 145 -8.39 2.60 3.91
N GLU A 146 -7.85 1.79 4.81
CA GLU A 146 -6.45 1.36 4.78
C GLU A 146 -6.39 -0.08 4.28
N ILE A 147 -5.66 -0.34 3.20
CA ILE A 147 -5.55 -1.65 2.55
C ILE A 147 -4.07 -2.01 2.53
N MET A 148 -3.69 -2.98 3.36
CA MET A 148 -2.28 -3.31 3.55
C MET A 148 -1.95 -4.78 3.68
N ASP A 149 -0.72 -5.14 3.31
CA ASP A 149 -0.19 -6.51 3.41
C ASP A 149 -1.10 -7.56 2.74
N CYS A 150 -1.90 -7.17 1.74
CA CYS A 150 -2.82 -8.06 1.05
C CYS A 150 -2.20 -8.60 -0.25
N LYS A 151 -2.74 -9.71 -0.76
CA LYS A 151 -2.46 -10.25 -2.09
C LYS A 151 -3.75 -10.22 -2.91
N LEU A 152 -3.78 -9.46 -4.00
CA LEU A 152 -4.96 -9.28 -4.82
C LEU A 152 -4.70 -9.81 -6.23
N HIS A 153 -5.38 -10.90 -6.60
CA HIS A 153 -5.13 -11.59 -7.86
C HIS A 153 -6.36 -12.28 -8.44
N GLY A 154 -6.39 -12.52 -9.76
CA GLY A 154 -7.50 -13.21 -10.41
C GLY A 154 -8.83 -12.44 -10.40
N ASN A 155 -8.79 -11.11 -10.26
CA ASN A 155 -9.95 -10.22 -10.33
C ASN A 155 -9.93 -9.41 -11.64
N SER A 156 -10.98 -8.65 -11.96
CA SER A 156 -10.90 -7.66 -13.05
C SER A 156 -9.94 -6.53 -12.69
N LEU A 157 -10.19 -5.86 -11.57
CA LEU A 157 -9.25 -4.95 -10.93
C LEU A 157 -8.86 -5.51 -9.56
N GLY A 158 -7.59 -5.38 -9.17
CA GLY A 158 -7.17 -5.71 -7.81
C GLY A 158 -7.87 -4.78 -6.81
N VAL A 159 -7.60 -3.48 -6.93
CA VAL A 159 -8.29 -2.43 -6.16
C VAL A 159 -8.91 -1.40 -7.11
N HIS A 160 -10.12 -0.96 -6.80
CA HIS A 160 -10.78 0.14 -7.48
C HIS A 160 -11.15 1.23 -6.47
N ALA A 161 -10.72 2.47 -6.70
CA ALA A 161 -11.10 3.65 -5.94
C ALA A 161 -11.92 4.59 -6.82
N THR A 162 -13.13 4.91 -6.39
CA THR A 162 -14.08 5.74 -7.14
C THR A 162 -15.01 6.53 -6.22
N THR A 163 -15.68 7.53 -6.77
CA THR A 163 -16.73 8.28 -6.08
C THR A 163 -18.03 8.28 -6.90
N ALA A 164 -19.15 8.68 -6.28
CA ALA A 164 -20.40 8.95 -6.99
C ALA A 164 -20.43 10.35 -7.65
N GLY A 165 -19.54 11.26 -7.26
CA GLY A 165 -19.43 12.61 -7.82
C GLY A 165 -18.29 13.45 -7.23
N SER A 166 -18.14 14.68 -7.70
CA SER A 166 -17.02 15.58 -7.34
C SER A 166 -17.03 16.08 -5.89
N THR A 167 -18.14 15.93 -5.18
CA THR A 167 -18.29 16.36 -3.77
C THR A 167 -17.97 15.25 -2.77
N ASP A 168 -17.73 14.02 -3.25
CA ASP A 168 -17.44 12.85 -2.43
C ASP A 168 -15.93 12.66 -2.27
N GLU A 169 -15.52 12.10 -1.13
CA GLU A 169 -14.11 11.94 -0.78
C GLU A 169 -13.73 10.46 -0.74
N CYS A 170 -13.10 9.93 -1.79
CA CYS A 170 -12.54 8.59 -1.78
C CYS A 170 -11.01 8.65 -1.84
N SER A 171 -10.38 8.47 -0.69
CA SER A 171 -8.93 8.55 -0.48
C SER A 171 -8.40 7.36 0.32
N PRO A 172 -8.56 6.11 -0.16
CA PRO A 172 -7.98 4.97 0.52
C PRO A 172 -6.44 5.02 0.48
N TYR A 173 -5.80 4.50 1.52
CA TYR A 173 -4.36 4.25 1.56
C TYR A 173 -4.11 2.79 1.20
N ILE A 174 -3.51 2.57 0.03
CA ILE A 174 -3.25 1.25 -0.56
C ILE A 174 -1.75 1.04 -0.50
N HIS A 175 -1.27 0.24 0.45
CA HIS A 175 0.17 0.10 0.65
C HIS A 175 0.66 -1.29 1.02
N ASN A 176 1.91 -1.61 0.68
CA ASN A 176 2.54 -2.89 0.99
C ASN A 176 1.76 -4.12 0.46
N ASN A 177 1.02 -3.95 -0.65
CA ASN A 177 0.26 -5.04 -1.25
C ASN A 177 1.02 -5.69 -2.39
N ILE A 178 0.68 -6.95 -2.64
CA ILE A 178 1.04 -7.69 -3.85
C ILE A 178 -0.20 -7.70 -4.75
N ILE A 179 -0.15 -7.02 -5.89
CA ILE A 179 -1.29 -6.89 -6.80
C ILE A 179 -0.90 -7.45 -8.15
N CYS A 180 -1.39 -8.64 -8.46
CA CYS A 180 -0.90 -9.38 -9.62
C CYS A 180 -1.95 -10.19 -10.34
N SER A 181 -1.74 -10.48 -11.62
CA SER A 181 -2.59 -11.39 -12.40
C SER A 181 -4.08 -10.99 -12.38
N ASN A 182 -4.39 -9.70 -12.32
CA ASN A 182 -5.73 -9.18 -12.51
C ASN A 182 -5.96 -8.90 -14.00
N THR A 183 -7.16 -9.19 -14.49
CA THR A 183 -7.41 -9.25 -15.93
C THR A 183 -7.48 -7.88 -16.59
N THR A 184 -7.70 -6.77 -15.88
CA THR A 184 -7.70 -5.43 -16.51
C THR A 184 -6.61 -4.54 -15.93
N ARG A 185 -6.65 -4.28 -14.62
CA ARG A 185 -5.69 -3.40 -13.96
C ARG A 185 -5.32 -3.94 -12.59
N GLY A 186 -4.11 -3.66 -12.13
CA GLY A 186 -3.78 -3.81 -10.73
C GLY A 186 -4.63 -2.87 -9.88
N ILE A 187 -4.55 -1.56 -10.17
CA ILE A 187 -5.30 -0.52 -9.47
C ILE A 187 -6.00 0.39 -10.48
N GLY A 188 -7.30 0.64 -10.27
CA GLY A 188 -8.07 1.66 -10.98
C GLY A 188 -8.44 2.81 -10.06
N VAL A 189 -8.12 4.04 -10.47
CA VAL A 189 -8.48 5.27 -9.78
C VAL A 189 -9.33 6.09 -10.74
N MET A 190 -10.60 6.28 -10.39
CA MET A 190 -11.59 6.87 -11.27
C MET A 190 -12.42 7.90 -10.52
N VAL A 191 -13.12 8.75 -11.27
CA VAL A 191 -14.15 9.68 -10.81
C VAL A 191 -13.73 10.43 -9.53
N TYR A 192 -12.87 11.44 -9.69
CA TYR A 192 -12.41 12.32 -8.60
C TYR A 192 -11.71 11.66 -7.41
N ALA A 193 -11.51 10.34 -7.39
CA ALA A 193 -10.82 9.65 -6.29
C ALA A 193 -9.37 10.12 -6.13
N ARG A 194 -8.86 10.06 -4.90
CA ARG A 194 -7.54 10.59 -4.52
C ARG A 194 -6.82 9.64 -3.56
N PRO A 195 -6.58 8.37 -3.94
CA PRO A 195 -5.90 7.41 -3.09
C PRO A 195 -4.41 7.74 -2.94
N ALA A 196 -3.83 7.30 -1.83
CA ALA A 196 -2.38 7.15 -1.70
C ALA A 196 -2.03 5.69 -2.02
N ILE A 197 -1.14 5.48 -2.99
CA ILE A 197 -0.71 4.17 -3.49
C ILE A 197 0.80 4.08 -3.24
N ASP A 198 1.19 3.37 -2.19
CA ASP A 198 2.55 3.44 -1.62
C ASP A 198 3.17 2.07 -1.39
N GLY A 199 4.39 1.83 -1.89
CA GLY A 199 5.12 0.62 -1.53
C GLY A 199 4.47 -0.70 -1.98
N ASN A 200 3.70 -0.69 -3.07
CA ASN A 200 3.09 -1.91 -3.61
C ASN A 200 3.98 -2.57 -4.67
N TYR A 201 3.87 -3.89 -4.78
CA TYR A 201 4.38 -4.67 -5.90
C TYR A 201 3.23 -4.94 -6.87
N ILE A 202 3.28 -4.38 -8.08
CA ILE A 202 2.18 -4.43 -9.05
C ILE A 202 2.68 -5.02 -10.36
N PHE A 203 2.25 -6.24 -10.70
CA PHE A 203 2.81 -6.97 -11.85
C PHE A 203 1.85 -7.95 -12.50
N ASP A 204 2.14 -8.34 -13.76
CA ASP A 204 1.34 -9.33 -14.49
C ASP A 204 -0.16 -9.00 -14.61
N ASN A 205 -0.54 -7.72 -14.52
CA ASN A 205 -1.92 -7.31 -14.70
C ASN A 205 -2.19 -6.88 -16.16
N GLY A 206 -3.41 -7.08 -16.66
CA GLY A 206 -3.86 -6.63 -17.98
C GLY A 206 -4.47 -7.72 -18.87
N ASN A 207 -5.06 -7.28 -19.99
CA ASN A 207 -5.74 -8.13 -20.98
C ASN A 207 -5.51 -7.67 -22.44
N GLY A 208 -4.49 -6.86 -22.71
CA GLY A 208 -4.18 -6.32 -24.03
C GLY A 208 -4.97 -5.06 -24.38
N SER A 209 -5.93 -4.64 -23.55
CA SER A 209 -6.75 -3.47 -23.85
C SER A 209 -6.03 -2.16 -23.55
N GLU A 210 -6.43 -1.10 -24.24
CA GLU A 210 -5.83 0.23 -24.06
C GLU A 210 -5.93 0.73 -22.61
N GLY A 211 -4.77 1.09 -22.06
CA GLY A 211 -4.60 1.54 -20.69
C GLY A 211 -4.87 0.47 -19.63
N SER A 212 -4.99 -0.81 -20.00
CA SER A 212 -4.91 -1.95 -19.07
C SER A 212 -3.45 -2.14 -18.60
N GLY A 213 -3.24 -2.78 -17.45
CA GLY A 213 -1.89 -2.96 -16.91
C GLY A 213 -1.80 -2.69 -15.41
N GLY A 214 -0.80 -1.91 -14.98
CA GLY A 214 -0.56 -1.62 -13.58
C GLY A 214 -1.63 -0.72 -12.97
N ILE A 215 -1.38 0.59 -12.99
CA ILE A 215 -2.26 1.61 -12.39
C ILE A 215 -2.92 2.45 -13.49
N GLY A 216 -4.24 2.58 -13.45
CA GLY A 216 -4.97 3.54 -14.29
C GLY A 216 -5.57 4.66 -13.44
N ASN A 217 -5.26 5.91 -13.76
CA ASN A 217 -5.78 7.10 -13.09
C ASN A 217 -6.54 7.96 -14.13
N CYS A 218 -7.87 8.04 -14.03
CA CYS A 218 -8.73 8.75 -14.99
C CYS A 218 -9.89 9.54 -14.33
N ASP A 219 -10.65 10.28 -15.14
CA ASP A 219 -11.85 11.02 -14.76
C ASP A 219 -11.64 12.01 -13.61
N ASN A 220 -10.74 12.99 -13.82
CA ASN A 220 -10.40 14.04 -12.85
C ASN A 220 -9.83 13.54 -11.50
N SER A 221 -9.43 12.27 -11.42
CA SER A 221 -8.83 11.72 -10.20
C SER A 221 -7.38 12.18 -10.00
N CYS A 222 -6.93 12.17 -8.75
CA CYS A 222 -5.62 12.71 -8.33
C CYS A 222 -4.93 11.76 -7.33
N ALA A 223 -4.45 10.60 -7.77
CA ALA A 223 -3.71 9.70 -6.89
C ALA A 223 -2.30 10.22 -6.54
N SER A 224 -1.80 9.81 -5.37
CA SER A 224 -0.36 9.86 -5.07
C SER A 224 0.22 8.45 -5.27
N ILE A 225 1.05 8.25 -6.29
CA ILE A 225 1.63 6.97 -6.68
C ILE A 225 3.12 7.00 -6.34
N ILE A 226 3.49 6.38 -5.22
CA ILE A 226 4.78 6.57 -4.56
C ILE A 226 5.42 5.23 -4.19
N ASN A 227 6.75 5.09 -4.26
CA ASN A 227 7.47 3.89 -3.79
C ASN A 227 7.03 2.56 -4.40
N ASN A 228 6.29 2.53 -5.50
CA ASN A 228 5.80 1.26 -6.04
C ASN A 228 6.87 0.62 -6.92
N VAL A 229 6.88 -0.71 -6.91
CA VAL A 229 7.63 -1.54 -7.84
C VAL A 229 6.62 -2.10 -8.84
N ILE A 230 6.63 -1.55 -10.05
CA ILE A 230 5.63 -1.82 -11.09
C ILE A 230 6.33 -2.49 -12.26
N TYR A 231 6.01 -3.75 -12.54
CA TYR A 231 6.73 -4.49 -13.56
C TYR A 231 5.90 -5.52 -14.31
N ASP A 232 6.28 -5.83 -15.55
CA ASP A 232 5.67 -6.89 -16.37
C ASP A 232 4.13 -6.83 -16.46
N ASN A 233 3.54 -5.65 -16.25
CA ASN A 233 2.15 -5.43 -16.59
C ASN A 233 2.04 -5.28 -18.10
N ASP A 234 0.86 -5.59 -18.63
CA ASP A 234 0.72 -5.84 -20.06
C ASP A 234 1.01 -4.63 -20.96
N ILE A 235 0.08 -3.67 -21.05
CA ILE A 235 0.26 -2.50 -21.94
C ILE A 235 0.98 -1.36 -21.22
N VAL A 236 0.58 -1.03 -19.99
CA VAL A 236 1.13 0.17 -19.34
C VAL A 236 1.37 -0.03 -17.84
N GLY A 237 2.47 0.53 -17.34
CA GLY A 237 2.76 0.58 -15.90
C GLY A 237 1.80 1.53 -15.19
N ILE A 238 1.79 2.80 -15.62
CA ILE A 238 0.88 3.85 -15.12
C ILE A 238 0.22 4.60 -16.28
N SER A 239 -1.11 4.60 -16.34
CA SER A 239 -1.91 5.36 -17.32
C SER A 239 -2.57 6.56 -16.66
N VAL A 240 -2.52 7.72 -17.31
CA VAL A 240 -3.17 8.98 -16.88
C VAL A 240 -4.08 9.48 -18.00
N ARG A 241 -5.38 9.70 -17.71
CA ARG A 241 -6.40 10.07 -18.71
C ARG A 241 -7.45 11.05 -18.20
N ASP A 242 -8.22 11.66 -19.11
CA ASP A 242 -9.49 12.31 -18.79
C ASP A 242 -9.37 13.33 -17.64
N ASN A 243 -8.43 14.27 -17.80
CA ASN A 243 -8.10 15.33 -16.82
C ASN A 243 -7.59 14.86 -15.45
N ALA A 244 -7.18 13.60 -15.33
CA ALA A 244 -6.43 13.12 -14.19
C ALA A 244 -5.11 13.89 -13.97
N ASN A 245 -4.73 14.07 -12.70
CA ASN A 245 -3.48 14.72 -12.33
C ASN A 245 -2.83 14.05 -11.10
N PRO A 246 -2.22 12.85 -11.28
CA PRO A 246 -1.54 12.18 -10.19
C PRO A 246 -0.16 12.77 -9.91
N LYS A 247 0.38 12.45 -8.73
CA LYS A 247 1.82 12.56 -8.44
C LYS A 247 2.46 11.19 -8.60
N ILE A 248 3.54 11.09 -9.38
CA ILE A 248 4.25 9.83 -9.65
C ILE A 248 5.70 10.00 -9.20
N VAL A 249 6.01 9.52 -8.00
CA VAL A 249 7.28 9.82 -7.33
C VAL A 249 7.98 8.58 -6.78
N ASN A 250 9.29 8.47 -6.96
CA ASN A 250 10.08 7.38 -6.36
C ASN A 250 9.53 5.97 -6.69
N ASN A 251 9.08 5.72 -7.92
CA ASN A 251 8.68 4.39 -8.37
C ASN A 251 9.79 3.74 -9.20
N THR A 252 9.84 2.40 -9.18
CA THR A 252 10.65 1.61 -10.12
C THR A 252 9.69 0.94 -11.11
N ILE A 253 9.78 1.31 -12.40
CA ILE A 253 8.82 0.91 -13.45
C ILE A 253 9.57 0.24 -14.61
N THR A 254 9.31 -1.05 -14.85
CA THR A 254 10.11 -1.84 -15.79
C THR A 254 9.36 -2.97 -16.50
N GLY A 255 9.81 -3.41 -17.66
CA GLY A 255 9.30 -4.63 -18.32
C GLY A 255 7.95 -4.50 -19.03
N HIS A 256 7.49 -3.28 -19.35
CA HIS A 256 6.24 -3.07 -20.09
C HIS A 256 6.50 -3.12 -21.60
N ASN A 257 6.71 -4.32 -22.14
CA ASN A 257 7.11 -4.58 -23.52
C ASN A 257 6.34 -5.74 -24.20
N ARG A 258 5.22 -6.18 -23.61
CA ARG A 258 4.51 -7.40 -24.06
C ARG A 258 3.82 -7.26 -25.41
N THR A 259 3.42 -6.05 -25.80
CA THR A 259 2.84 -5.77 -27.12
C THR A 259 3.71 -4.78 -27.87
N ALA A 260 4.07 -5.11 -29.11
CA ALA A 260 5.15 -4.46 -29.87
C ALA A 260 4.78 -3.11 -30.51
N SER A 261 3.73 -2.42 -30.07
CA SER A 261 3.33 -1.18 -30.74
C SER A 261 2.59 -0.14 -29.90
N ASP A 262 2.49 -0.30 -28.58
CA ASP A 262 1.74 0.70 -27.79
C ASP A 262 2.06 0.75 -26.28
N SER A 263 3.04 -0.01 -25.82
CA SER A 263 3.30 -0.20 -24.39
C SER A 263 4.13 0.95 -23.81
N ALA A 264 3.96 1.29 -22.53
CA ALA A 264 4.77 2.32 -21.89
C ALA A 264 4.91 2.12 -20.38
N ALA A 265 5.99 2.61 -19.79
CA ALA A 265 6.08 2.71 -18.33
C ALA A 265 5.04 3.71 -17.78
N ILE A 266 5.06 4.94 -18.29
CA ILE A 266 4.07 5.97 -17.95
C ILE A 266 3.47 6.54 -19.23
N ARG A 267 2.14 6.50 -19.32
CA ARG A 267 1.39 7.01 -20.46
C ARG A 267 0.35 8.04 -20.05
N VAL A 268 0.46 9.24 -20.62
CA VAL A 268 -0.56 10.29 -20.55
C VAL A 268 -1.33 10.28 -21.88
N MET A 269 -2.64 10.05 -21.84
CA MET A 269 -3.47 10.03 -23.06
C MET A 269 -4.81 10.75 -22.84
N HIS A 270 -5.54 11.01 -23.94
CA HIS A 270 -6.82 11.73 -23.91
C HIS A 270 -6.72 13.03 -23.09
N ASN A 271 -5.62 13.74 -23.31
CA ASN A 271 -5.21 14.89 -22.52
C ASN A 271 -5.87 16.18 -22.99
N GLU A 272 -7.20 16.22 -23.07
CA GLU A 272 -7.97 17.45 -23.33
C GLU A 272 -7.90 18.41 -22.11
N GLY A 273 -6.69 18.87 -21.77
CA GLY A 273 -6.39 19.71 -20.60
C GLY A 273 -5.12 19.33 -19.82
N ILE A 274 -4.55 18.13 -20.01
CA ILE A 274 -3.35 17.68 -19.26
C ILE A 274 -2.07 18.12 -19.98
N SER A 275 -1.46 19.21 -19.48
CA SER A 275 -0.19 19.75 -19.98
C SER A 275 1.01 19.49 -19.05
N SER A 276 0.76 19.06 -17.82
CA SER A 276 1.80 18.77 -16.83
C SER A 276 1.33 17.71 -15.83
N VAL A 277 2.22 16.76 -15.53
CA VAL A 277 2.05 15.73 -14.49
C VAL A 277 3.38 15.63 -13.74
N MET A 278 3.34 15.62 -12.41
CA MET A 278 4.56 15.47 -11.60
C MET A 278 5.09 14.04 -11.72
N ILE A 279 6.21 13.87 -12.40
CA ILE A 279 6.91 12.60 -12.60
C ILE A 279 8.35 12.79 -12.11
N VAL A 280 8.65 12.42 -10.87
CA VAL A 280 9.91 12.79 -10.20
C VAL A 280 10.57 11.60 -9.51
N ASN A 281 11.90 11.54 -9.50
CA ASN A 281 12.67 10.49 -8.80
C ASN A 281 12.33 9.06 -9.24
N ASN A 282 11.80 8.82 -10.44
CA ASN A 282 11.47 7.45 -10.86
C ASN A 282 12.68 6.79 -11.56
N ILE A 283 12.77 5.46 -11.46
CA ILE A 283 13.58 4.65 -12.36
C ILE A 283 12.64 4.02 -13.38
N ILE A 284 12.88 4.30 -14.66
CA ILE A 284 12.04 3.89 -15.79
C ILE A 284 12.93 3.20 -16.82
N THR A 285 12.82 1.87 -16.91
CA THR A 285 13.73 1.09 -17.74
C THR A 285 13.12 -0.16 -18.35
N GLN A 286 13.67 -0.66 -19.46
CA GLN A 286 13.24 -1.93 -20.08
C GLN A 286 11.76 -1.95 -20.48
N ASN A 287 11.19 -0.80 -20.83
CA ASN A 287 9.84 -0.70 -21.40
C ASN A 287 9.93 -0.45 -22.91
N GLU A 288 8.82 -0.54 -23.63
CA GLU A 288 8.81 -0.08 -25.03
C GLU A 288 9.03 1.44 -25.10
N PHE A 289 8.14 2.20 -24.45
CA PHE A 289 8.32 3.63 -24.19
C PHE A 289 8.57 3.89 -22.70
N GLY A 290 9.49 4.79 -22.39
CA GLY A 290 9.67 5.27 -21.01
C GLY A 290 8.50 6.17 -20.59
N LEU A 291 8.51 7.41 -21.08
CA LEU A 291 7.45 8.39 -20.92
C LEU A 291 6.76 8.67 -22.25
N ARG A 292 5.42 8.56 -22.28
CA ARG A 292 4.64 8.75 -23.49
C ARG A 292 3.43 9.65 -23.27
N SER A 293 3.31 10.72 -24.06
CA SER A 293 2.11 11.56 -24.18
C SER A 293 1.44 11.35 -25.54
N GLN A 294 0.13 11.14 -25.56
CA GLN A 294 -0.70 10.95 -26.76
C GLN A 294 -1.98 11.79 -26.66
N GLY A 295 -2.43 12.41 -27.77
CA GLY A 295 -3.63 13.27 -27.77
C GLY A 295 -3.42 14.69 -28.26
N GLY A 296 -2.36 14.93 -29.04
CA GLY A 296 -2.14 16.19 -29.76
C GLY A 296 -1.38 17.27 -28.98
N GLN A 297 -1.10 17.05 -27.69
CA GLN A 297 -0.30 17.97 -26.87
C GLN A 297 0.89 17.25 -26.20
N SER A 298 2.01 17.97 -26.12
CA SER A 298 3.15 17.55 -25.31
C SER A 298 2.80 17.71 -23.83
N CYS A 299 3.36 16.84 -22.99
CA CYS A 299 3.24 16.92 -21.55
C CYS A 299 4.62 17.23 -20.93
N SER A 300 4.59 17.77 -19.72
CA SER A 300 5.76 18.20 -18.96
C SER A 300 5.64 17.75 -17.50
N GLY A 301 6.59 18.16 -16.65
CA GLY A 301 6.60 17.83 -15.22
C GLY A 301 7.47 16.62 -14.86
N ASN A 302 8.13 16.00 -15.85
CA ASN A 302 9.21 15.05 -15.62
C ASN A 302 10.53 15.75 -15.26
N ASN A 303 11.12 15.37 -14.13
CA ASN A 303 12.43 15.84 -13.70
C ASN A 303 13.05 14.86 -12.70
N TYR A 304 14.38 14.82 -12.59
CA TYR A 304 15.08 13.90 -11.68
C TYR A 304 14.68 12.43 -11.85
N ASN A 305 14.37 11.97 -13.06
CA ASN A 305 14.13 10.55 -13.33
C ASN A 305 15.35 9.90 -13.99
N ASN A 306 15.56 8.61 -13.76
CA ASN A 306 16.41 7.81 -14.62
C ASN A 306 15.55 7.13 -15.68
N VAL A 307 15.69 7.56 -16.93
CA VAL A 307 14.96 6.97 -18.07
C VAL A 307 15.99 6.34 -18.99
N TRP A 308 16.06 5.01 -18.97
CA TRP A 308 17.19 4.28 -19.57
C TRP A 308 16.75 2.95 -20.17
N ASN A 309 17.32 2.59 -21.33
CA ASN A 309 17.14 1.29 -21.99
C ASN A 309 15.67 0.93 -22.25
N ASN A 310 14.87 1.91 -22.71
CA ASN A 310 13.54 1.64 -23.24
C ASN A 310 13.66 1.35 -24.76
N SER A 311 13.09 0.24 -25.21
CA SER A 311 13.44 -0.39 -26.49
C SER A 311 13.07 0.43 -27.72
N PHE A 312 12.04 1.28 -27.62
CA PHE A 312 11.65 2.17 -28.70
C PHE A 312 12.12 3.61 -28.44
N ARG A 313 11.65 4.24 -27.36
CA ARG A 313 12.04 5.62 -26.97
C ARG A 313 11.91 5.86 -25.47
N ASP A 314 12.87 6.59 -24.90
CA ASP A 314 12.77 7.07 -23.52
C ASP A 314 11.66 8.14 -23.38
N TYR A 315 11.52 9.03 -24.36
CA TYR A 315 10.54 10.13 -24.34
C TYR A 315 9.79 10.23 -25.66
N PHE A 316 8.46 10.30 -25.59
CA PHE A 316 7.59 10.59 -26.73
C PHE A 316 6.46 11.54 -26.31
N GLY A 317 6.36 12.72 -26.93
CA GLY A 317 5.45 13.77 -26.45
C GLY A 317 5.85 14.35 -25.09
N PHE A 318 7.06 14.03 -24.62
CA PHE A 318 7.75 14.64 -23.50
C PHE A 318 9.12 15.12 -23.97
N ALA A 319 9.60 16.22 -23.41
CA ALA A 319 11.01 16.57 -23.47
C ALA A 319 11.76 15.87 -22.33
N LYS A 320 13.06 15.59 -22.52
CA LYS A 320 13.92 15.15 -21.42
C LYS A 320 13.92 16.22 -20.32
N GLY A 321 13.67 15.81 -19.08
CA GLY A 321 13.68 16.69 -17.92
C GLY A 321 15.07 17.24 -17.64
N ALA A 322 15.16 18.43 -17.06
CA ALA A 322 16.44 19.13 -16.87
C ALA A 322 17.46 18.33 -16.06
N ASN A 323 17.00 17.58 -15.06
CA ASN A 323 17.84 16.72 -14.21
C ASN A 323 17.55 15.23 -14.44
N ASP A 324 16.85 14.87 -15.50
CA ASP A 324 16.70 13.47 -15.85
C ASP A 324 18.06 12.89 -16.28
N ILE A 325 18.38 11.70 -15.82
CA ILE A 325 19.57 10.94 -16.21
C ILE A 325 19.18 9.77 -17.11
N SER A 326 20.18 9.18 -17.76
CA SER A 326 20.01 7.94 -18.53
C SER A 326 21.25 7.09 -18.28
N GLY A 327 21.14 6.15 -17.35
CA GLY A 327 22.20 5.21 -17.00
C GLY A 327 21.63 3.91 -16.44
N ASP A 328 22.38 2.84 -16.55
CA ASP A 328 22.00 1.55 -15.97
C ASP A 328 21.74 1.70 -14.47
N PRO A 329 20.55 1.39 -13.94
CA PRO A 329 20.26 1.44 -12.51
C PRO A 329 21.18 0.56 -11.67
N LEU A 330 21.84 -0.44 -12.28
CA LEU A 330 22.69 -1.43 -11.61
C LEU A 330 21.94 -2.09 -10.44
N PHE A 331 20.77 -2.67 -10.76
CA PHE A 331 19.99 -3.45 -9.81
C PHE A 331 20.78 -4.67 -9.33
N VAL A 332 20.61 -5.04 -8.05
CA VAL A 332 21.34 -6.14 -7.42
C VAL A 332 20.97 -7.50 -8.02
N ASP A 333 19.68 -7.74 -8.30
CA ASP A 333 19.19 -9.02 -8.83
C ASP A 333 17.95 -8.84 -9.73
N PRO A 334 18.08 -8.15 -10.87
CA PRO A 334 16.93 -7.84 -11.73
C PRO A 334 16.24 -9.11 -12.30
N GLU A 335 17.00 -10.18 -12.53
CA GLU A 335 16.47 -11.46 -13.04
C GLU A 335 15.43 -12.06 -12.11
N ASN A 336 15.61 -11.92 -10.79
CA ASN A 336 14.65 -12.34 -9.78
C ASN A 336 13.80 -11.18 -9.23
N ARG A 337 13.67 -10.07 -9.97
CA ARG A 337 12.87 -8.89 -9.59
C ARG A 337 13.38 -8.17 -8.33
N GLY A 338 14.68 -8.32 -8.03
CA GLY A 338 15.40 -7.62 -6.98
C GLY A 338 15.93 -6.27 -7.45
N TYR A 339 15.10 -5.23 -7.31
CA TYR A 339 15.38 -3.88 -7.83
C TYR A 339 16.06 -2.92 -6.85
N ARG A 340 16.69 -3.44 -5.78
CA ARG A 340 17.58 -2.62 -4.94
C ARG A 340 18.79 -2.17 -5.75
N LEU A 341 19.30 -0.97 -5.48
CA LEU A 341 20.47 -0.42 -6.15
C LEU A 341 21.76 -1.06 -5.62
N SER A 342 22.73 -1.30 -6.50
CA SER A 342 24.10 -1.61 -6.10
C SER A 342 24.90 -0.33 -5.82
N ALA A 343 26.03 -0.45 -5.12
CA ALA A 343 26.83 0.67 -4.61
C ALA A 343 27.33 1.67 -5.67
N SER A 344 27.45 1.25 -6.93
CA SER A 344 27.94 2.08 -8.03
C SER A 344 26.82 2.65 -8.89
N SER A 345 25.56 2.48 -8.48
CA SER A 345 24.41 2.93 -9.26
C SER A 345 24.44 4.44 -9.52
N PRO A 346 24.19 4.89 -10.75
CA PRO A 346 24.05 6.31 -11.07
C PRO A 346 22.78 6.92 -10.49
N CYS A 347 21.87 6.11 -9.94
CA CYS A 347 20.63 6.57 -9.32
C CYS A 347 20.81 7.02 -7.86
N ILE A 348 21.97 6.74 -7.25
CA ILE A 348 22.27 7.08 -5.86
C ILE A 348 22.57 8.57 -5.72
N ASP A 349 21.97 9.22 -4.72
CA ASP A 349 22.10 10.64 -4.38
C ASP A 349 21.78 11.59 -5.57
N LYS A 350 20.98 11.14 -6.55
CA LYS A 350 20.64 11.92 -7.76
C LYS A 350 19.19 12.40 -7.84
N GLY A 351 18.35 12.05 -6.89
CA GLY A 351 16.98 12.54 -6.76
C GLY A 351 16.89 13.92 -6.11
N THR A 352 15.65 14.37 -5.90
CA THR A 352 15.27 15.60 -5.19
C THR A 352 14.35 15.29 -4.01
N SER A 353 14.23 16.20 -3.04
CA SER A 353 13.22 16.10 -1.97
C SER A 353 11.79 16.35 -2.47
N ASP A 354 11.61 16.87 -3.69
CA ASP A 354 10.30 17.30 -4.20
C ASP A 354 9.32 16.12 -4.33
N GLY A 355 8.37 16.05 -3.40
CA GLY A 355 7.36 14.99 -3.37
C GLY A 355 7.87 13.62 -2.92
N ALA A 356 9.16 13.48 -2.61
CA ALA A 356 9.74 12.25 -2.10
C ALA A 356 9.16 11.93 -0.70
N PRO A 357 8.82 10.67 -0.42
CA PRO A 357 8.30 10.29 0.89
C PRO A 357 9.43 10.11 1.91
N ASP A 358 9.08 10.15 3.20
CA ASP A 358 10.03 10.03 4.30
C ASP A 358 10.76 8.68 4.36
N LYS A 359 10.19 7.64 3.74
CA LYS A 359 10.74 6.27 3.74
C LYS A 359 10.61 5.60 2.37
N ASP A 360 11.54 4.69 2.09
CA ASP A 360 11.51 3.79 0.93
C ASP A 360 10.55 2.61 1.14
N ILE A 361 10.42 1.77 0.10
CA ILE A 361 9.54 0.58 0.14
C ILE A 361 9.94 -0.45 1.21
N ASP A 362 11.21 -0.47 1.65
CA ASP A 362 11.68 -1.33 2.75
C ASP A 362 11.54 -0.65 4.14
N GLY A 363 11.01 0.58 4.19
CA GLY A 363 10.86 1.37 5.40
C GLY A 363 12.13 2.11 5.86
N ARG A 364 13.19 2.15 5.04
CA ARG A 364 14.40 2.94 5.30
C ARG A 364 14.10 4.43 5.13
N LYS A 365 14.67 5.28 5.99
CA LYS A 365 14.48 6.74 5.89
C LYS A 365 15.15 7.31 4.63
N ARG A 366 14.54 8.33 4.05
CA ARG A 366 15.17 9.16 3.01
C ARG A 366 15.54 10.55 3.51
N PRO A 367 16.61 11.17 2.99
CA PRO A 367 17.66 10.52 2.21
C PRO A 367 18.55 9.62 3.09
N GLN A 368 19.18 8.60 2.52
CA GLN A 368 20.41 8.04 3.07
C GLN A 368 21.60 8.63 2.32
N GLY A 369 22.72 8.87 2.99
CA GLY A 369 23.89 9.44 2.30
C GLY A 369 23.76 10.93 1.97
N GLY A 370 24.10 11.32 0.75
CA GLY A 370 24.25 12.71 0.31
C GLY A 370 23.00 13.34 -0.29
N GLY A 371 22.01 12.56 -0.69
CA GLY A 371 20.81 12.99 -1.38
C GLY A 371 19.77 11.88 -1.48
N TYR A 372 18.64 12.18 -2.11
CA TYR A 372 17.59 11.18 -2.33
C TYR A 372 17.99 10.27 -3.48
N ASP A 373 17.63 9.01 -3.42
CA ASP A 373 17.80 8.12 -4.56
C ASP A 373 16.61 8.17 -5.51
N MET A 374 16.86 7.89 -6.79
CA MET A 374 15.79 7.61 -7.73
C MET A 374 15.31 6.17 -7.56
N GLY A 375 14.01 5.94 -7.73
CA GLY A 375 13.36 4.63 -7.63
C GLY A 375 12.70 4.36 -6.28
N ALA A 376 12.16 3.15 -6.15
CA ALA A 376 11.40 2.71 -4.98
C ALA A 376 12.25 2.42 -3.74
N TYR A 377 13.55 2.16 -3.92
CA TYR A 377 14.47 1.78 -2.86
C TYR A 377 15.46 2.90 -2.60
N GLU A 378 15.75 3.14 -1.33
CA GLU A 378 16.89 3.96 -0.92
C GLU A 378 18.09 3.05 -0.70
N TYR A 379 19.16 3.31 -1.44
CA TYR A 379 20.46 2.72 -1.21
C TYR A 379 20.96 3.15 0.16
N ARG A 380 21.25 2.15 0.97
CA ARG A 380 22.08 2.31 2.15
C ARG A 380 23.39 1.63 1.85
N GLN A 381 24.49 2.32 2.11
CA GLN A 381 25.74 1.63 2.33
C GLN A 381 25.56 0.81 3.61
N ASP A 382 25.22 -0.48 3.45
CA ASP A 382 25.13 -1.39 4.57
C ASP A 382 26.55 -1.59 5.12
N VAL A 383 26.90 -0.75 6.11
CA VAL A 383 28.07 -0.97 6.94
C VAL A 383 27.76 -2.20 7.77
N VAL A 384 28.35 -3.34 7.40
CA VAL A 384 28.32 -4.54 8.26
C VAL A 384 28.99 -4.16 9.57
N THR A 385 28.20 -4.10 10.64
CA THR A 385 28.72 -3.80 11.96
C THR A 385 29.22 -5.07 12.62
N LEU A 386 30.09 -4.93 13.62
CA LEU A 386 30.48 -6.04 14.49
C LEU A 386 29.25 -6.76 15.09
N ALA A 387 28.19 -6.02 15.40
CA ALA A 387 26.94 -6.57 15.92
C ALA A 387 26.22 -7.48 14.89
N ASP A 388 26.24 -7.12 13.60
CA ASP A 388 25.62 -7.93 12.53
C ASP A 388 26.37 -9.25 12.33
N ALA A 389 27.71 -9.20 12.35
CA ALA A 389 28.54 -10.40 12.25
C ALA A 389 28.38 -11.34 13.45
N ILE A 390 28.30 -10.77 14.66
CA ILE A 390 28.02 -11.51 15.89
C ILE A 390 26.64 -12.19 15.81
N LEU A 391 25.62 -11.47 15.34
CA LEU A 391 24.27 -12.02 15.19
C LEU A 391 24.24 -13.18 14.19
N ALA A 392 24.91 -13.04 13.04
CA ALA A 392 25.03 -14.10 12.05
C ALA A 392 25.74 -15.34 12.62
N LEU A 393 26.81 -15.16 13.39
CA LEU A 393 27.52 -16.26 14.06
C LEU A 393 26.66 -16.93 15.14
N LYS A 394 25.86 -16.19 15.91
CA LYS A 394 24.90 -16.76 16.87
C LYS A 394 23.89 -17.66 16.17
N VAL A 395 23.32 -17.20 15.05
CA VAL A 395 22.37 -17.99 14.25
C VAL A 395 23.03 -19.27 13.72
N LEU A 396 24.23 -19.17 13.15
CA LEU A 396 24.97 -20.34 12.64
C LEU A 396 25.35 -21.33 13.75
N ALA A 397 25.61 -20.85 14.97
CA ALA A 397 25.92 -21.68 16.13
C ALA A 397 24.66 -22.26 16.83
N GLY A 398 23.45 -21.98 16.33
CA GLY A 398 22.20 -22.43 16.95
C GLY A 398 21.86 -21.70 18.27
N ILE A 399 22.46 -20.54 18.52
CA ILE A 399 22.21 -19.72 19.71
C ILE A 399 21.08 -18.74 19.42
N ALA A 400 20.00 -18.81 20.21
CA ALA A 400 18.88 -17.88 20.08
C ALA A 400 19.33 -16.43 20.34
N PRO A 401 18.91 -15.47 19.50
CA PRO A 401 19.44 -14.09 19.50
C PRO A 401 19.15 -13.29 20.78
N TYR A 402 18.30 -13.81 21.68
CA TYR A 402 17.92 -13.17 22.94
C TYR A 402 18.87 -13.45 24.12
N HIS A 403 19.86 -14.36 23.99
CA HIS A 403 20.92 -14.45 24.99
C HIS A 403 21.99 -13.36 24.73
N SER A 404 22.05 -12.40 25.64
CA SER A 404 23.05 -11.32 25.66
C SER A 404 24.42 -11.88 26.05
N ILE A 405 25.17 -12.36 25.07
CA ILE A 405 26.63 -12.46 25.21
C ILE A 405 27.16 -11.04 24.98
N GLU A 406 27.64 -10.40 26.05
CA GLU A 406 28.44 -9.17 25.93
C GLU A 406 29.73 -9.52 25.19
N ILE A 407 29.89 -8.98 24.00
CA ILE A 407 31.11 -9.11 23.21
C ILE A 407 31.71 -7.72 23.12
N THR A 408 32.93 -7.61 23.62
CA THR A 408 33.76 -6.41 23.59
C THR A 408 34.59 -6.45 22.32
N ASP A 409 34.81 -5.30 21.68
CA ASP A 409 35.89 -5.13 20.71
C ASP A 409 37.21 -5.47 21.44
N VAL A 410 37.85 -6.57 21.04
CA VAL A 410 38.97 -7.15 21.80
C VAL A 410 40.23 -6.31 21.59
N ASN A 411 40.33 -5.62 20.46
CA ASN A 411 41.51 -4.88 20.05
C ASN A 411 41.25 -3.36 19.86
N ASN A 412 40.01 -2.88 20.03
CA ASN A 412 39.58 -1.48 19.88
C ASN A 412 39.91 -0.90 18.49
N ASP A 413 39.82 -1.70 17.43
CA ASP A 413 40.08 -1.26 16.06
C ASP A 413 38.81 -1.02 15.22
N ASP A 414 37.63 -1.20 15.82
CA ASP A 414 36.31 -1.10 15.19
C ASP A 414 36.15 -2.01 13.95
N LYS A 415 36.95 -3.08 13.84
CA LYS A 415 36.90 -4.04 12.73
C LYS A 415 36.70 -5.47 13.23
N ILE A 416 36.42 -6.37 12.30
CA ILE A 416 36.38 -7.81 12.55
C ILE A 416 37.74 -8.38 12.13
N GLY A 417 38.58 -8.63 13.12
CA GLY A 417 39.86 -9.32 12.99
C GLY A 417 39.77 -10.80 13.36
N LEU A 418 40.92 -11.46 13.35
CA LEU A 418 41.05 -12.85 13.78
C LEU A 418 40.75 -12.98 15.28
N GLU A 419 41.05 -11.94 16.03
CA GLU A 419 40.93 -11.80 17.47
C GLU A 419 39.46 -11.85 17.91
N GLU A 420 38.57 -11.12 17.25
CA GLU A 420 37.13 -11.10 17.53
C GLU A 420 36.49 -12.45 17.16
N VAL A 421 36.90 -13.04 16.03
CA VAL A 421 36.44 -14.37 15.59
C VAL A 421 36.83 -15.44 16.60
N ILE A 422 38.09 -15.43 17.07
CA ILE A 422 38.57 -16.37 18.09
C ILE A 422 37.82 -16.17 19.41
N TYR A 423 37.61 -14.93 19.85
CA TYR A 423 36.87 -14.63 21.08
C TYR A 423 35.44 -15.18 21.03
N ILE A 424 34.73 -14.96 19.92
CA ILE A 424 33.37 -15.47 19.71
C ILE A 424 33.36 -16.99 19.74
N LEU A 425 34.27 -17.65 19.01
CA LEU A 425 34.37 -19.11 19.00
C LEU A 425 34.68 -19.68 20.39
N GLN A 426 35.55 -19.04 21.17
CA GLN A 426 35.86 -19.44 22.54
C GLN A 426 34.64 -19.32 23.47
N LYS A 427 33.88 -18.22 23.37
CA LYS A 427 32.65 -18.02 24.15
C LYS A 427 31.56 -19.02 23.76
N VAL A 428 31.37 -19.26 22.46
CA VAL A 428 30.38 -20.22 21.92
C VAL A 428 30.72 -21.66 22.30
N SER A 429 32.01 -22.02 22.34
CA SER A 429 32.48 -23.37 22.71
C SER A 429 32.57 -23.61 24.22
N GLY A 430 32.22 -22.61 25.06
CA GLY A 430 32.32 -22.72 26.52
C GLY A 430 33.76 -22.78 27.04
N LEU A 431 34.74 -22.38 26.22
CA LEU A 431 36.15 -22.34 26.59
C LEU A 431 36.53 -21.08 27.39
N ARG A 432 35.62 -20.10 27.49
CA ARG A 432 35.79 -18.85 28.26
C ARG A 432 34.51 -18.28 28.81
#